data_AF-A0A6A5S6D4-F1
#
_entry.id   AF-A0A6A5S6D4-F1
#
_cell.length_a   1.000
_cell.length_b   1.000
_cell.length_c   1.000
_cell.angle_alpha   90.00
_cell.angle_beta   90.00
_cell.angle_gamma   90.00
#
_symmetry.space_group_name_H-M   'P 1'
#
loop_
_entity.id
_entity.type
_entity.pdbx_description
1 polymer ?
#
loop_
_entity_poly.entity_id
_entity_poly.type
_entity_poly.pdbx_seq_one_letter_code
_entity_poly.pdbx_strand_id
1 'polypeptide(L)'
;MENLNRGLCYIPVDLINAKLMVFVDGSFANNSDLSSQLGFILMLVNESTNADSTFTIRGNVIHYSSTKCKRVTRSVLASKIYGMVNGFDIGIAIATTLWIITERLGLAAVPLVICTDSYSLYKCLVKLGTTKEKRLMIDIMALRQSYERREITEIRWINGEDNPADAFTKASPNRALERFIDSNELTVRIEGWVQRPTASSR
;
A
#
# COMPACT_ATOMS: atom_id res chain seq x y z
N MET A 1 17.24 -27.35 10.19
CA MET A 1 16.78 -25.96 9.95
C MET A 1 17.19 -25.59 8.54
N GLU A 2 16.33 -25.77 7.54
CA GLU A 2 16.70 -25.68 6.12
C GLU A 2 16.84 -24.26 5.57
N ASN A 3 16.79 -23.20 6.39
CA ASN A 3 16.70 -21.82 5.91
C ASN A 3 17.54 -20.81 6.73
N LEU A 4 18.65 -21.23 7.36
CA LEU A 4 19.51 -20.33 8.15
C LEU A 4 20.05 -19.13 7.35
N ASN A 5 20.20 -19.29 6.03
CA ASN A 5 20.69 -18.25 5.13
C ASN A 5 19.55 -17.45 4.46
N ARG A 6 18.29 -17.69 4.82
CA ARG A 6 17.15 -16.93 4.29
C ARG A 6 16.65 -15.93 5.31
N GLY A 7 16.61 -14.67 4.90
CA GLY A 7 16.12 -13.57 5.70
C GLY A 7 15.91 -12.33 4.83
N LEU A 8 15.34 -11.27 5.42
CA LEU A 8 15.24 -9.99 4.74
C LEU A 8 16.63 -9.36 4.65
N CYS A 9 17.06 -9.04 3.43
CA CYS A 9 18.25 -8.24 3.20
C CYS A 9 17.88 -6.76 3.27
N TYR A 10 18.58 -5.98 4.10
CA TYR A 10 18.37 -4.54 4.17
C TYR A 10 19.48 -3.82 3.41
N ILE A 11 19.09 -2.97 2.46
CA ILE A 11 19.98 -2.17 1.63
C ILE A 11 19.89 -0.68 2.01
N PRO A 12 20.91 0.13 1.73
CA PRO A 12 20.81 1.58 1.87
C PRO A 12 19.69 2.15 0.98
N VAL A 13 18.90 3.08 1.53
CA VAL A 13 17.84 3.82 0.83
C VAL A 13 18.19 5.31 0.92
N ASP A 14 18.17 6.00 -0.21
CA ASP A 14 18.35 7.45 -0.25
C ASP A 14 17.10 8.14 0.32
N LEU A 15 17.21 8.68 1.53
CA LEU A 15 16.09 9.33 2.21
C LEU A 15 15.58 10.60 1.52
N ILE A 16 16.40 11.25 0.67
CA ILE A 16 15.97 12.45 -0.07
C ILE A 16 14.87 12.10 -1.07
N ASN A 17 15.03 10.95 -1.74
CA ASN A 17 14.12 10.47 -2.78
C ASN A 17 13.31 9.24 -2.32
N ALA A 18 13.25 8.99 -1.01
CA ALA A 18 12.54 7.86 -0.47
C ALA A 18 11.03 8.07 -0.54
N LYS A 19 10.28 6.99 -0.69
CA LYS A 19 8.83 6.93 -0.54
C LYS A 19 8.50 5.80 0.44
N LEU A 20 7.52 6.06 1.30
CA LEU A 20 6.92 5.03 2.12
C LEU A 20 5.71 4.47 1.36
N MET A 21 5.83 3.25 0.84
CA MET A 21 4.79 2.62 0.04
C MET A 21 4.06 1.54 0.82
N VAL A 22 2.73 1.60 0.81
CA VAL A 22 1.85 0.57 1.36
C VAL A 22 1.16 -0.15 0.20
N PHE A 23 1.47 -1.42 0.00
CA PHE A 23 0.70 -2.28 -0.89
C PHE A 23 -0.37 -2.99 -0.08
N VAL A 24 -1.63 -2.91 -0.52
CA VAL A 24 -2.77 -3.43 0.23
C VAL A 24 -3.57 -4.42 -0.60
N ASP A 25 -4.06 -5.45 0.06
CA ASP A 25 -5.01 -6.40 -0.51
C ASP A 25 -6.04 -6.87 0.55
N GLY A 26 -7.18 -7.35 0.07
CA GLY A 26 -8.22 -7.99 0.86
C GLY A 26 -8.95 -9.04 0.04
N SER A 27 -8.92 -10.29 0.50
CA SER A 27 -9.56 -11.42 -0.15
C SER A 27 -10.87 -11.78 0.56
N PHE A 28 -11.98 -11.77 -0.18
CA PHE A 28 -13.31 -11.95 0.37
C PHE A 28 -13.67 -13.43 0.54
N ALA A 29 -14.11 -13.81 1.74
CA ALA A 29 -14.60 -15.16 2.06
C ALA A 29 -13.66 -16.30 1.61
N ASN A 30 -12.35 -16.06 1.61
CA ASN A 30 -11.35 -16.98 1.08
C ASN A 30 -10.82 -17.97 2.13
N ASN A 31 -11.08 -17.72 3.41
CA ASN A 31 -10.73 -18.67 4.45
C ASN A 31 -11.73 -19.84 4.47
N SER A 32 -11.32 -20.97 5.04
CA SER A 32 -12.14 -22.19 5.11
C SER A 32 -13.48 -21.99 5.86
N ASP A 33 -13.55 -20.99 6.73
CA ASP A 33 -14.75 -20.61 7.47
C ASP A 33 -15.54 -19.46 6.81
N LEU A 34 -15.26 -19.17 5.54
CA LEU A 34 -15.87 -18.10 4.74
C LEU A 34 -15.59 -16.68 5.27
N SER A 35 -14.61 -16.52 6.17
CA SER A 35 -14.12 -15.21 6.56
C SER A 35 -13.18 -14.61 5.52
N SER A 36 -13.05 -13.29 5.54
CA SER A 36 -12.14 -12.56 4.66
C SER A 36 -10.75 -12.45 5.25
N GLN A 37 -9.72 -12.46 4.40
CA GLN A 37 -8.34 -12.23 4.77
C GLN A 37 -7.92 -10.82 4.34
N LEU A 38 -7.26 -10.09 5.22
CA LEU A 38 -6.70 -8.77 4.97
C LEU A 38 -5.18 -8.87 4.95
N GLY A 39 -4.55 -8.14 4.04
CA GLY A 39 -3.10 -8.15 3.93
C GLY A 39 -2.54 -6.82 3.47
N PHE A 40 -1.37 -6.47 4.00
CA PHE A 40 -0.61 -5.36 3.49
C PHE A 40 0.88 -5.58 3.70
N ILE A 41 1.69 -4.86 2.93
CA ILE A 41 3.12 -4.71 3.13
C ILE A 41 3.53 -3.27 2.96
N LEU A 42 4.33 -2.80 3.91
CA LEU A 42 4.88 -1.47 4.01
C LEU A 42 6.37 -1.51 3.68
N MET A 43 6.79 -0.70 2.73
CA MET A 43 8.17 -0.67 2.23
C MET A 43 8.69 0.77 2.21
N LEU A 44 9.95 0.95 2.59
CA LEU A 44 10.67 2.21 2.40
C LEU A 44 11.59 2.04 1.19
N VAL A 45 11.33 2.79 0.13
CA VAL A 45 11.91 2.52 -1.19
C VAL A 45 12.31 3.81 -1.91
N ASN A 46 13.30 3.70 -2.79
CA ASN A 46 13.50 4.66 -3.87
C ASN A 46 12.75 4.16 -5.10
N GLU A 47 12.16 5.10 -5.84
CA GLU A 47 11.39 4.82 -7.06
C GLU A 47 12.13 5.36 -8.28
N SER A 48 12.20 4.55 -9.33
CA SER A 48 12.54 4.98 -10.69
C SER A 48 11.34 4.78 -11.62
N THR A 49 11.00 5.82 -12.38
CA THR A 49 9.91 5.76 -13.36
C THR A 49 10.46 5.35 -14.72
N ASN A 50 9.83 4.36 -15.34
CA ASN A 50 10.17 3.92 -16.70
C ASN A 50 9.17 4.51 -17.71
N ALA A 51 9.55 4.60 -18.99
CA ALA A 51 8.72 5.19 -20.05
C ALA A 51 7.39 4.45 -20.30
N ASP A 52 7.26 3.19 -19.88
CA ASP A 52 6.18 2.28 -20.25
C ASP A 52 5.09 2.11 -19.17
N SER A 53 4.64 3.19 -18.52
CA SER A 53 3.61 3.14 -17.46
C SER A 53 3.96 2.17 -16.31
N THR A 54 5.25 1.95 -16.07
CA THR A 54 5.76 1.14 -14.97
C THR A 54 6.66 1.97 -14.08
N PHE A 55 6.72 1.60 -12.81
CA PHE A 55 7.71 2.10 -11.88
C PHE A 55 8.44 0.93 -11.25
N THR A 56 9.73 1.12 -11.01
CA THR A 56 10.55 0.16 -10.29
C THR A 56 10.87 0.74 -8.93
N ILE A 57 10.64 -0.06 -7.88
CA ILE A 57 10.99 0.30 -6.52
C ILE A 57 12.17 -0.53 -6.08
N ARG A 58 13.09 0.10 -5.37
CA ARG A 58 14.22 -0.58 -4.73
C ARG A 58 14.33 -0.13 -3.28
N GLY A 59 14.34 -1.07 -2.34
CA GLY A 59 14.44 -0.74 -0.93
C GLY A 59 14.12 -1.89 0.01
N ASN A 60 13.46 -1.57 1.12
CA ASN A 60 13.35 -2.48 2.26
C ASN A 60 11.90 -2.67 2.72
N VAL A 61 11.57 -3.89 3.14
CA VAL A 61 10.34 -4.16 3.90
C VAL A 61 10.48 -3.59 5.31
N ILE A 62 9.54 -2.75 5.71
CA ILE A 62 9.47 -2.17 7.06
C ILE A 62 8.51 -2.97 7.93
N HIS A 63 7.32 -3.28 7.39
CA HIS A 63 6.31 -4.01 8.12
C HIS A 63 5.38 -4.74 7.15
N TYR A 64 4.71 -5.79 7.63
CA TYR A 64 3.68 -6.50 6.88
C TYR A 64 2.68 -7.11 7.85
N SER A 65 1.48 -7.40 7.35
CA SER A 65 0.45 -8.08 8.13
C SER A 65 -0.39 -8.97 7.23
N SER A 66 -0.76 -10.14 7.75
CA SER A 66 -1.76 -11.04 7.18
C SER A 66 -2.71 -11.43 8.30
N THR A 67 -3.93 -10.93 8.27
CA THR A 67 -4.89 -11.15 9.36
C THR A 67 -6.28 -11.45 8.83
N LYS A 68 -6.95 -12.38 9.51
CA LYS A 68 -8.38 -12.60 9.29
C LYS A 68 -9.16 -11.35 9.69
N CYS A 69 -10.06 -10.91 8.82
CA CYS A 69 -10.94 -9.80 9.08
C CYS A 69 -11.86 -10.12 10.27
N LYS A 70 -11.77 -9.33 11.34
CA LYS A 70 -12.63 -9.48 12.53
C LYS A 70 -14.07 -9.03 12.27
N ARG A 71 -14.30 -8.26 11.20
CA ARG A 71 -15.61 -7.73 10.82
C ARG A 71 -16.24 -8.63 9.77
N VAL A 72 -17.56 -8.78 9.82
CA VAL A 72 -18.30 -9.44 8.74
C VAL A 72 -18.24 -8.56 7.50
N THR A 73 -17.47 -9.00 6.51
CA THR A 73 -17.48 -8.42 5.17
C THR A 73 -18.69 -8.92 4.41
N ARG A 74 -19.41 -8.03 3.70
CA ARG A 74 -20.56 -8.39 2.86
C ARG A 74 -20.30 -8.23 1.36
N SER A 75 -19.08 -7.84 1.00
CA SER A 75 -18.66 -7.66 -0.39
C SER A 75 -17.14 -7.71 -0.53
N VAL A 76 -16.68 -7.94 -1.77
CA VAL A 76 -15.25 -7.82 -2.14
C VAL A 76 -14.72 -6.42 -1.89
N LEU A 77 -15.52 -5.38 -2.15
CA LEU A 77 -15.12 -4.01 -1.88
C LEU A 77 -14.89 -3.78 -0.37
N ALA A 78 -15.70 -4.39 0.50
CA ALA A 78 -15.53 -4.30 1.94
C ALA A 78 -14.18 -4.85 2.41
N SER A 79 -13.80 -6.05 1.94
CA SER A 79 -12.49 -6.63 2.31
C SER A 79 -11.34 -5.78 1.81
N LYS A 80 -11.43 -5.24 0.59
CA LYS A 80 -10.40 -4.33 0.03
C LYS A 80 -10.28 -3.03 0.81
N ILE A 81 -11.40 -2.40 1.21
CA ILE A 81 -11.39 -1.19 2.06
C ILE A 81 -10.76 -1.49 3.42
N TYR A 82 -11.17 -2.58 4.08
CA TYR A 82 -10.60 -2.93 5.38
C TYR A 82 -9.11 -3.27 5.30
N GLY A 83 -8.65 -3.91 4.22
CA GLY A 83 -7.23 -4.11 3.96
C GLY A 83 -6.49 -2.78 3.84
N MET A 84 -7.05 -1.83 3.09
CA MET A 84 -6.47 -0.49 2.94
C MET A 84 -6.42 0.30 4.25
N VAL A 85 -7.48 0.31 5.05
CA VAL A 85 -7.50 0.98 6.36
C VAL A 85 -6.42 0.40 7.27
N ASN A 86 -6.31 -0.93 7.34
CA ASN A 86 -5.29 -1.60 8.16
C ASN A 86 -3.87 -1.22 7.72
N GLY A 87 -3.61 -1.19 6.41
CA GLY A 87 -2.32 -0.73 5.89
C GLY A 87 -2.06 0.75 6.12
N PHE A 88 -3.09 1.60 5.98
CA PHE A 88 -2.98 3.04 6.19
C PHE A 88 -2.70 3.39 7.66
N ASP A 89 -3.38 2.76 8.63
CA ASP A 89 -3.22 3.03 10.06
C ASP A 89 -1.76 2.86 10.51
N ILE A 90 -1.10 1.80 10.04
CA ILE A 90 0.33 1.58 10.32
C ILE A 90 1.21 2.50 9.46
N GLY A 91 0.84 2.70 8.20
CA GLY A 91 1.55 3.58 7.27
C GLY A 91 1.65 5.02 7.78
N ILE A 92 0.56 5.59 8.31
CA ILE A 92 0.53 6.96 8.83
C ILE A 92 1.33 7.11 10.12
N ALA A 93 1.30 6.11 11.00
CA ALA A 93 2.12 6.11 12.22
C ALA A 93 3.62 6.11 11.89
N ILE A 94 4.03 5.33 10.88
CA ILE A 94 5.43 5.29 10.44
C ILE A 94 5.78 6.56 9.66
N ALA A 95 4.90 7.05 8.78
CA ALA A 95 5.13 8.28 8.02
C ALA A 95 5.33 9.50 8.94
N THR A 96 4.50 9.65 9.97
CA THR A 96 4.63 10.74 10.94
C THR A 96 5.91 10.61 11.77
N THR A 97 6.30 9.39 12.15
CA THR A 97 7.58 9.15 12.84
C THR A 97 8.77 9.49 11.95
N LEU A 98 8.75 9.05 10.68
CA LEU A 98 9.79 9.40 9.70
C LEU A 98 9.87 10.90 9.47
N TRP A 99 8.72 11.59 9.43
CA TRP A 99 8.69 13.04 9.28
C TRP A 99 9.41 13.76 10.42
N ILE A 100 9.18 13.36 11.67
CA ILE A 100 9.90 13.92 12.84
C ILE A 100 11.41 13.71 12.69
N ILE A 101 11.84 12.55 12.22
CA ILE A 101 13.26 12.25 12.00
C ILE A 101 13.83 13.11 10.86
N THR A 102 13.17 13.15 9.70
CA THR A 102 13.64 13.87 8.52
C THR A 102 13.68 15.37 8.76
N GLU A 103 12.72 15.92 9.52
CA GLU A 103 12.70 17.33 9.91
C GLU A 103 13.95 17.69 10.73
N ARG A 104 14.33 16.85 11.70
CA ARG A 104 15.55 17.07 12.52
C ARG A 104 16.84 16.99 11.71
N LEU A 105 16.82 16.28 10.59
CA LEU A 105 17.95 16.14 9.67
C LEU A 105 17.94 17.20 8.56
N GLY A 106 16.95 18.09 8.51
CA GLY A 106 16.80 19.08 7.44
C GLY A 106 16.46 18.46 6.07
N LEU A 107 15.87 17.26 6.07
CA LEU A 107 15.47 16.53 4.87
C LEU A 107 13.99 16.76 4.55
N ALA A 108 13.62 16.58 3.29
CA ALA A 108 12.24 16.61 2.85
C ALA A 108 11.41 15.48 3.51
N ALA A 109 10.11 15.72 3.69
CA ALA A 109 9.21 14.70 4.22
C ALA A 109 9.09 13.53 3.24
N VAL A 110 9.19 12.29 3.76
CA VAL A 110 9.00 11.08 2.98
C VAL A 110 7.51 10.90 2.66
N PRO A 111 7.09 10.93 1.38
CA PRO A 111 5.69 10.79 1.00
C PRO A 111 5.16 9.38 1.29
N LEU A 112 3.90 9.33 1.75
CA LEU A 112 3.14 8.09 1.92
C LEU A 112 2.31 7.80 0.66
N VAL A 113 2.58 6.66 0.03
CA VAL A 113 1.91 6.20 -1.19
C VAL A 113 1.15 4.92 -0.89
N ILE A 114 -0.13 4.85 -1.28
CA ILE A 114 -0.93 3.63 -1.15
C ILE A 114 -1.16 3.02 -2.52
N CYS A 115 -0.79 1.75 -2.68
CA CYS A 115 -0.94 0.96 -3.90
C CYS A 115 -2.03 -0.09 -3.73
N THR A 116 -2.97 -0.15 -4.67
CA THR A 116 -4.02 -1.19 -4.71
C THR A 116 -4.23 -1.72 -6.12
N ASP A 117 -4.52 -3.01 -6.23
CA ASP A 117 -4.93 -3.65 -7.49
C ASP A 117 -6.44 -3.51 -7.79
N SER A 118 -7.21 -2.97 -6.84
CA SER A 118 -8.67 -2.91 -6.95
C SER A 118 -9.13 -1.61 -7.60
N TYR A 119 -9.52 -1.68 -8.87
CA TYR A 119 -10.13 -0.54 -9.58
C TYR A 119 -11.37 0.01 -8.86
N SER A 120 -12.20 -0.86 -8.28
CA SER A 120 -13.39 -0.42 -7.52
C SER A 120 -13.02 0.39 -6.28
N LEU A 121 -11.96 0.01 -5.56
CA LEU A 121 -11.47 0.76 -4.41
C LEU A 121 -10.88 2.11 -4.85
N TYR A 122 -10.02 2.09 -5.87
CA TYR A 122 -9.43 3.29 -6.46
C TYR A 122 -10.50 4.29 -6.92
N LYS A 123 -11.48 3.83 -7.70
CA LYS A 123 -12.61 4.65 -8.15
C LYS A 123 -13.43 5.20 -6.98
N CYS A 124 -13.60 4.41 -5.92
CA CYS A 124 -14.29 4.84 -4.72
C CYS A 124 -13.56 5.99 -4.02
N LEU A 125 -12.23 6.01 -3.99
CA LEU A 125 -11.50 7.10 -3.35
C LEU A 125 -11.46 8.36 -4.25
N VAL A 126 -11.31 8.17 -5.55
CA VAL A 126 -11.05 9.28 -6.50
C VAL A 126 -12.32 9.94 -7.03
N LYS A 127 -13.36 9.19 -7.41
CA LYS A 127 -14.51 9.72 -8.17
C LYS A 127 -15.72 10.10 -7.32
N LEU A 128 -15.53 10.37 -6.03
CA LEU A 128 -16.61 10.58 -5.06
C LEU A 128 -17.70 9.49 -5.09
N GLY A 129 -17.36 8.27 -5.51
CA GLY A 129 -18.32 7.17 -5.62
C GLY A 129 -18.98 6.89 -4.27
N THR A 130 -20.29 6.66 -4.28
CA THR A 130 -21.04 6.25 -3.08
C THR A 130 -21.15 4.73 -3.05
N THR A 131 -21.17 4.15 -1.86
CA THR A 131 -21.59 2.76 -1.65
C THR A 131 -22.90 2.73 -0.88
N LYS A 132 -23.74 1.72 -1.15
CA LYS A 132 -24.99 1.48 -0.41
C LYS A 132 -24.71 1.07 1.04
N GLU A 133 -23.50 0.57 1.32
CA GLU A 133 -23.10 0.16 2.65
C GLU A 133 -22.61 1.36 3.48
N LYS A 134 -23.55 1.97 4.22
CA LYS A 134 -23.31 3.19 5.02
C LYS A 134 -22.08 3.12 5.93
N ARG A 135 -21.76 1.94 6.46
CA ARG A 135 -20.61 1.78 7.37
C ARG A 135 -19.28 1.90 6.64
N LEU A 136 -19.16 1.33 5.44
CA LEU A 136 -17.96 1.48 4.61
C LEU A 136 -17.73 2.94 4.20
N MET A 137 -18.79 3.73 4.08
CA MET A 137 -18.64 5.17 3.81
C MET A 137 -17.83 5.88 4.91
N ILE A 138 -17.89 5.45 6.18
CA ILE A 138 -17.09 6.06 7.25
C ILE A 138 -15.60 5.87 6.96
N ASP A 139 -15.20 4.64 6.65
CA ASP A 139 -13.81 4.30 6.33
C ASP A 139 -13.34 5.01 5.05
N ILE A 140 -14.19 5.07 4.02
CA ILE A 140 -13.90 5.79 2.76
C ILE A 140 -13.75 7.30 3.02
N MET A 141 -14.61 7.90 3.84
CA MET A 141 -14.55 9.33 4.19
C MET A 141 -13.27 9.65 4.96
N ALA A 142 -12.87 8.79 5.90
CA ALA A 142 -11.61 8.95 6.62
C ALA A 142 -10.40 8.91 5.67
N LEU A 143 -10.33 7.92 4.78
CA LEU A 143 -9.25 7.82 3.78
C LEU A 143 -9.22 9.02 2.84
N ARG A 144 -10.39 9.51 2.37
CA ARG A 144 -10.47 10.72 1.55
C ARG A 144 -10.01 11.96 2.32
N GLN A 145 -10.40 12.09 3.59
CA GLN A 145 -9.96 13.18 4.44
C GLN A 145 -8.44 13.18 4.65
N SER A 146 -7.84 12.01 4.87
CA SER A 146 -6.38 11.87 4.96
C SER A 146 -5.68 12.25 3.65
N TYR A 147 -6.25 11.86 2.51
CA TYR A 147 -5.77 12.33 1.21
C TYR A 147 -5.91 13.85 1.03
N GLU A 148 -7.03 14.44 1.46
CA GLU A 148 -7.26 15.89 1.45
C GLU A 148 -6.31 16.65 2.37
N ARG A 149 -5.87 16.04 3.48
CA ARG A 149 -4.89 16.58 4.43
C ARG A 149 -3.43 16.37 4.01
N ARG A 150 -3.19 15.68 2.88
CA ARG A 150 -1.84 15.28 2.40
C ARG A 150 -1.12 14.29 3.33
N GLU A 151 -1.86 13.62 4.20
CA GLU A 151 -1.35 12.47 4.97
C GLU A 151 -1.06 11.29 4.01
N ILE A 152 -1.92 11.12 3.00
CA ILE A 152 -1.66 10.26 1.84
C ILE A 152 -1.28 11.16 0.67
N THR A 153 -0.09 10.98 0.11
CA THR A 153 0.41 11.80 -1.00
C THR A 153 -0.13 11.30 -2.34
N GLU A 154 -0.19 9.98 -2.52
CA GLU A 154 -0.62 9.35 -3.77
C GLU A 154 -1.43 8.07 -3.49
N ILE A 155 -2.43 7.84 -4.34
CA ILE A 155 -3.14 6.56 -4.41
C ILE A 155 -2.95 6.02 -5.82
N ARG A 156 -2.35 4.84 -5.93
CA ARG A 156 -1.99 4.20 -7.20
C ARG A 156 -2.82 2.93 -7.41
N TRP A 157 -3.47 2.88 -8.55
CA TRP A 157 -4.06 1.66 -9.08
C TRP A 157 -3.02 0.91 -9.92
N ILE A 158 -2.66 -0.29 -9.46
CA ILE A 158 -1.60 -1.12 -10.04
C ILE A 158 -2.17 -2.39 -10.64
N ASN A 159 -1.38 -3.07 -11.47
CA ASN A 159 -1.73 -4.37 -11.98
C ASN A 159 -1.66 -5.44 -10.87
N GLY A 160 -2.68 -6.30 -10.77
CA GLY A 160 -2.79 -7.30 -9.70
C GLY A 160 -1.68 -8.36 -9.72
N GLU A 161 -1.07 -8.64 -10.87
CA GLU A 161 0.05 -9.59 -10.98
C GLU A 161 1.35 -9.05 -10.36
N ASP A 162 1.41 -7.74 -10.13
CA ASP A 162 2.57 -7.05 -9.56
C ASP A 162 2.34 -6.62 -8.10
N ASN A 163 1.21 -7.00 -7.48
CA ASN A 163 0.87 -6.59 -6.11
C ASN A 163 1.46 -7.54 -5.07
N PRO A 164 2.52 -7.16 -4.32
CA PRO A 164 3.13 -8.05 -3.32
C PRO A 164 2.21 -8.35 -2.14
N ALA A 165 1.14 -7.58 -1.95
CA ALA A 165 0.18 -7.83 -0.88
C ALA A 165 -0.65 -9.12 -1.06
N ASP A 166 -0.73 -9.65 -2.29
CA ASP A 166 -1.43 -10.90 -2.62
C ASP A 166 -0.91 -12.10 -1.80
N ALA A 167 0.39 -12.11 -1.49
CA ALA A 167 1.03 -13.14 -0.68
C ALA A 167 0.45 -13.25 0.74
N PHE A 168 -0.23 -12.21 1.21
CA PHE A 168 -0.84 -12.17 2.55
C PHE A 168 -2.33 -12.49 2.56
N THR A 169 -2.96 -12.67 1.40
CA THR A 169 -4.43 -12.75 1.28
C THR A 169 -4.91 -13.93 0.44
N LYS A 170 -4.10 -14.42 -0.51
CA LYS A 170 -4.47 -15.46 -1.47
C LYS A 170 -3.77 -16.79 -1.17
N ALA A 171 -4.45 -17.90 -1.44
CA ALA A 171 -3.88 -19.24 -1.30
C ALA A 171 -2.84 -19.55 -2.39
N SER A 172 -3.05 -19.00 -3.59
CA SER A 172 -2.10 -19.04 -4.71
C SER A 172 -1.74 -17.60 -5.07
N PRO A 173 -0.77 -16.99 -4.39
CA PRO A 173 -0.39 -15.60 -4.64
C PRO A 173 0.44 -15.45 -5.92
N ASN A 174 0.54 -14.21 -6.41
CA ASN A 174 1.53 -13.86 -7.42
C ASN A 174 2.97 -13.95 -6.85
N ARG A 175 3.97 -13.78 -7.72
CA ARG A 175 5.40 -13.84 -7.34
C ARG A 175 6.02 -12.47 -7.01
N ALA A 176 5.22 -11.42 -6.86
CA ALA A 176 5.73 -10.06 -6.65
C ALA A 176 6.52 -9.94 -5.33
N LEU A 177 5.99 -10.51 -4.24
CA LEU A 177 6.70 -10.50 -2.96
C LEU A 177 8.01 -11.31 -3.03
N GLU A 178 7.99 -12.46 -3.67
CA GLU A 178 9.18 -13.32 -3.85
C GLU A 178 10.28 -12.56 -4.59
N ARG A 179 9.96 -11.93 -5.74
CA ARG A 179 10.91 -11.11 -6.51
C ARG A 179 11.51 -9.97 -5.67
N PHE A 180 10.69 -9.31 -4.85
CA PHE A 180 11.16 -8.24 -3.97
C PHE A 180 12.08 -8.76 -2.87
N ILE A 181 11.75 -9.89 -2.23
CA ILE A 181 12.60 -10.49 -1.18
C ILE A 181 13.94 -10.93 -1.76
N ASP A 182 13.95 -11.51 -2.96
CA ASP A 182 15.15 -12.05 -3.58
C ASP A 182 16.12 -10.95 -4.08
N SER A 183 15.62 -9.77 -4.44
CA SER A 183 16.41 -8.74 -5.13
C SER A 183 16.38 -7.34 -4.51
N ASN A 184 15.54 -7.12 -3.49
CA ASN A 184 15.16 -5.80 -2.96
C ASN A 184 14.52 -4.88 -4.00
N GLU A 185 14.10 -5.41 -5.14
CA GLU A 185 13.56 -4.67 -6.27
C GLU A 185 12.23 -5.25 -6.76
N LEU A 186 11.32 -4.37 -7.18
CA LEU A 186 10.05 -4.76 -7.78
C LEU A 186 9.63 -3.76 -8.85
N THR A 187 9.38 -4.25 -10.07
CA THR A 187 8.74 -3.47 -11.13
C THR A 187 7.23 -3.69 -11.10
N VAL A 188 6.48 -2.60 -11.12
CA VAL A 188 5.02 -2.59 -11.00
C VAL A 188 4.40 -1.80 -12.15
N ARG A 189 3.41 -2.38 -12.83
CA ARG A 189 2.60 -1.68 -13.83
C ARG A 189 1.54 -0.81 -13.18
N ILE A 190 1.43 0.43 -13.63
CA ILE A 190 0.41 1.39 -13.21
C ILE A 190 -0.73 1.34 -14.22
N GLU A 191 -1.93 1.04 -13.72
CA GLU A 191 -3.18 1.12 -14.49
C GLU A 191 -3.83 2.51 -14.36
N GLY A 192 -3.53 3.22 -13.27
CA GLY A 192 -3.90 4.62 -13.09
C GLY A 192 -3.41 5.16 -11.76
N TRP A 193 -3.29 6.47 -11.63
CA TRP A 193 -2.88 7.09 -10.37
C TRP A 193 -3.45 8.50 -10.26
N VAL A 194 -3.56 8.99 -9.02
CA VAL A 194 -3.84 10.40 -8.75
C VAL A 194 -2.71 10.95 -7.90
N GLN A 195 -2.12 12.04 -8.40
CA GLN A 195 -1.21 12.89 -7.66
C GLN A 195 -1.88 14.22 -7.40
N ARG A 196 -1.67 14.76 -6.20
CA ARG A 196 -2.04 16.15 -5.94
C ARG A 196 -0.96 17.10 -6.49
N PRO A 197 -1.32 18.22 -7.13
CA PRO A 197 -0.35 19.24 -7.50
C PRO A 197 0.41 19.72 -6.26
N THR A 198 1.75 19.75 -6.34
CA THR A 198 2.57 20.43 -5.32
C THR A 198 2.13 21.88 -5.25
N ALA A 199 1.77 22.36 -4.06
CA ALA A 199 1.45 23.78 -3.89
C ALA A 199 2.66 24.59 -4.37
N SER A 200 2.48 25.43 -5.39
CA SER A 200 3.46 26.45 -5.71
C SER A 200 3.63 27.31 -4.46
N SER A 201 4.88 27.49 -4.03
CA SER A 201 5.24 28.46 -3.01
C SER A 201 4.64 29.82 -3.42
N ARG A 202 3.63 30.27 -2.68
CA ARG A 202 3.23 31.67 -2.66
C ARG A 202 4.02 32.38 -1.57
#